data_AF-A0A2E6RI93-F1
#
_entry.id   AF-A0A2E6RI93-F1
#
_cell.length_a   1.000
_cell.length_b   1.000
_cell.length_c   1.000
_cell.angle_alpha   90.00
_cell.angle_beta   90.00
_cell.angle_gamma   90.00
#
_symmetry.space_group_name_H-M   'P 1'
#
loop_
_entity.id
_entity.type
_entity.pdbx_description
1 polymer ?
#
loop_
_entity_poly.entity_id
_entity_poly.type
_entity_poly.pdbx_seq_one_letter_code
_entity_poly.pdbx_strand_id
1 'polypeptide(L)'
;MARKKTQKKENGTIELTIEQIEKSFGKGAVMRMSESSEIDESIQSISTGSIGLDIALGIGGLPRGRIVEIFGAESAGKSTLALSCIAQAQKNGGQAAYIDVEHAMDPSYASKIGVNNQELLISQPNSAEEALEITDHLVRSGALDIIVVDSVAALVPNAELEGEMGDYHIGAQARLMSQALRKLTSTIHKTNTTCVFINQLREKVGVIFGSPEVTPGGRALKFYSSVRIDLRRSESLKIGEELVGNKVRVRVVKNKVAPPFKKSEIEILYNEGISKEGELLDIGVSRNIVEKNGSFYSFKGERLGQGRESVRKFLKNNQEISNEIEDLIMNPSIEIEDESLDILEA
;
A
#
# COMPACT_ATOMS: atom_id res chain seq x y z
N MET A 1 29.82 -32.71 32.72
CA MET A 1 29.25 -31.84 33.80
C MET A 1 29.73 -30.38 33.74
N ALA A 2 30.92 -30.06 33.22
CA ALA A 2 31.41 -28.68 33.13
C ALA A 2 30.61 -27.78 32.17
N ARG A 3 30.29 -28.23 30.94
CA ARG A 3 29.47 -27.48 29.95
C ARG A 3 28.08 -27.08 30.47
N LYS A 4 27.42 -27.95 31.24
CA LYS A 4 26.10 -27.67 31.87
C LYS A 4 26.20 -26.64 33.00
N LYS A 5 27.34 -26.52 33.68
CA LYS A 5 27.56 -25.51 34.74
C LYS A 5 27.91 -24.13 34.14
N THR A 6 28.61 -24.09 33.00
CA THR A 6 28.93 -22.83 32.30
C THR A 6 27.68 -22.20 31.66
N GLN A 7 26.86 -22.99 30.94
CA GLN A 7 25.58 -22.52 30.38
C GLN A 7 24.62 -21.96 31.45
N LYS A 8 24.59 -22.55 32.65
CA LYS A 8 23.70 -22.10 33.74
C LYS A 8 24.14 -20.78 34.37
N LYS A 9 25.44 -20.44 34.31
CA LYS A 9 26.00 -19.16 34.77
C LYS A 9 25.83 -18.03 33.74
N GLU A 10 25.97 -18.36 32.45
CA GLU A 10 25.77 -17.42 31.34
C GLU A 10 24.30 -17.00 31.22
N ASN A 11 23.36 -17.94 31.32
CA ASN A 11 21.93 -17.63 31.30
C ASN A 11 21.56 -16.65 32.43
N GLY A 12 21.93 -16.94 33.68
CA GLY A 12 21.58 -16.07 34.82
C GLY A 12 22.11 -14.64 34.71
N THR A 13 23.20 -14.41 33.97
CA THR A 13 23.75 -13.06 33.73
C THR A 13 22.95 -12.35 32.64
N ILE A 14 22.50 -13.08 31.62
CA ILE A 14 21.64 -12.58 30.55
C ILE A 14 20.26 -12.22 31.12
N GLU A 15 19.66 -13.06 31.95
CA GLU A 15 18.35 -12.77 32.56
C GLU A 15 18.40 -11.52 33.46
N LEU A 16 19.42 -11.38 34.31
CA LEU A 16 19.62 -10.16 35.11
C LEU A 16 19.83 -8.91 34.25
N THR A 17 20.53 -9.06 33.13
CA THR A 17 20.74 -7.95 32.17
C THR A 17 19.43 -7.57 31.49
N ILE A 18 18.61 -8.54 31.09
CA ILE A 18 17.27 -8.31 30.54
C ILE A 18 16.40 -7.57 31.57
N GLU A 19 16.35 -8.04 32.82
CA GLU A 19 15.59 -7.37 33.89
C GLU A 19 16.06 -5.93 34.15
N GLN A 20 17.37 -5.69 34.14
CA GLN A 20 17.94 -4.35 34.28
C GLN A 20 17.56 -3.43 33.12
N ILE A 21 17.58 -3.98 31.89
CA ILE A 21 17.17 -3.26 30.69
C ILE A 21 15.68 -2.95 30.76
N GLU A 22 14.81 -3.90 31.10
CA GLU A 22 13.38 -3.66 31.24
C GLU A 22 13.05 -2.65 32.34
N LYS A 23 13.78 -2.67 33.46
CA LYS A 23 13.61 -1.68 34.53
C LYS A 23 14.03 -0.27 34.10
N SER A 24 15.04 -0.16 33.23
CA SER A 24 15.59 1.13 32.78
C SER A 24 14.85 1.70 31.58
N PHE A 25 14.32 0.84 30.70
CA PHE A 25 13.79 1.21 29.38
C PHE A 25 12.32 0.78 29.14
N GLY A 26 11.70 0.09 30.10
CA GLY A 26 10.32 -0.39 30.03
C GLY A 26 10.21 -1.88 29.66
N LYS A 27 9.09 -2.51 30.03
CA LYS A 27 8.79 -3.90 29.65
C LYS A 27 8.83 -4.07 28.13
N GLY A 28 9.43 -5.17 27.67
CA GLY A 28 9.57 -5.46 26.24
C GLY A 28 10.68 -4.68 25.52
N ALA A 29 11.50 -3.91 26.25
CA ALA A 29 12.66 -3.22 25.65
C ALA A 29 13.69 -4.20 25.06
N VAL A 30 13.82 -5.40 25.63
CA VAL A 30 14.60 -6.52 25.10
C VAL A 30 13.82 -7.80 25.35
N MET A 31 13.62 -8.59 24.29
CA MET A 31 12.93 -9.89 24.34
C MET A 31 13.73 -10.91 23.54
N ARG A 32 13.62 -12.19 23.87
CA ARG A 32 14.22 -13.23 23.03
C ARG A 32 13.41 -13.41 21.76
N MET A 33 14.08 -13.64 20.64
CA MET A 33 13.42 -13.88 19.36
C MET A 33 12.53 -15.14 19.37
N SER A 34 12.83 -16.09 20.26
CA SER A 34 12.01 -17.30 20.49
C SER A 34 10.85 -17.10 21.46
N GLU A 35 10.88 -16.04 22.29
CA GLU A 35 9.78 -15.66 23.19
C GLU A 35 8.82 -14.70 22.51
N SER A 36 9.24 -14.10 21.38
CA SER A 36 8.38 -13.39 20.45
C SER A 36 7.56 -14.34 19.57
N SER A 37 7.50 -15.63 19.88
CA SER A 37 6.55 -16.57 19.28
C SER A 37 5.10 -16.36 19.73
N GLU A 38 4.84 -15.52 20.75
CA GLU A 38 3.50 -14.94 20.96
C GLU A 38 3.21 -13.78 20.00
N ILE A 39 4.23 -13.27 19.30
CA ILE A 39 4.11 -12.39 18.13
C ILE A 39 4.09 -13.26 16.86
N ASP A 40 3.25 -14.29 16.86
CA ASP A 40 2.81 -15.00 15.65
C ASP A 40 1.78 -14.13 14.89
N GLU A 41 2.03 -12.82 14.83
CA GLU A 41 1.21 -11.89 14.09
C GLU A 41 1.71 -11.87 12.66
N SER A 42 0.96 -12.53 11.78
CA SER A 42 0.90 -12.12 10.37
C SER A 42 0.85 -10.60 10.36
N ILE A 43 1.87 -9.96 9.77
CA ILE A 43 1.97 -8.49 9.74
C ILE A 43 0.65 -7.94 9.24
N GLN A 44 -0.08 -7.24 10.12
CA GLN A 44 -1.39 -6.72 9.78
C GLN A 44 -1.28 -5.76 8.60
N SER A 45 -2.29 -5.77 7.74
CA SER A 45 -2.29 -5.00 6.50
C SER A 45 -3.60 -4.25 6.27
N ILE A 46 -3.53 -3.23 5.42
CA ILE A 46 -4.67 -2.49 4.90
C ILE A 46 -4.75 -2.80 3.41
N SER A 47 -5.86 -3.39 2.95
CA SER A 47 -6.06 -3.69 1.53
C SER A 47 -5.86 -2.43 0.68
N THR A 48 -5.27 -2.61 -0.49
CA THR A 48 -5.10 -1.52 -1.46
C THR A 48 -6.35 -1.25 -2.29
N GLY A 49 -7.37 -2.12 -2.18
CA GLY A 49 -8.54 -2.15 -3.06
C GLY A 49 -8.26 -2.83 -4.41
N SER A 50 -7.00 -3.19 -4.69
CA SER A 50 -6.59 -4.02 -5.83
C SER A 50 -6.18 -5.39 -5.33
N ILE A 51 -6.94 -6.42 -5.73
CA ILE A 51 -6.63 -7.79 -5.35
C ILE A 51 -5.28 -8.26 -5.91
N GLY A 52 -4.95 -7.86 -7.15
CA GLY A 52 -3.69 -8.18 -7.78
C GLY A 52 -2.50 -7.55 -7.05
N LEU A 53 -2.65 -6.31 -6.58
CA LEU A 53 -1.62 -5.64 -5.78
C LEU A 53 -1.50 -6.25 -4.37
N ASP A 54 -2.61 -6.58 -3.71
CA ASP A 54 -2.61 -7.22 -2.40
C ASP A 54 -1.87 -8.58 -2.42
N ILE A 55 -2.08 -9.37 -3.48
CA ILE A 55 -1.33 -10.61 -3.75
C ILE A 55 0.16 -10.32 -4.04
N ALA A 56 0.45 -9.28 -4.81
CA ALA A 56 1.82 -8.87 -5.11
C ALA A 56 2.58 -8.36 -3.87
N LEU A 57 1.87 -7.80 -2.90
CA LEU A 57 2.43 -7.39 -1.61
C LEU A 57 2.68 -8.59 -0.67
N GLY A 58 1.95 -9.70 -0.87
CA GLY A 58 2.18 -10.98 -0.21
C GLY A 58 1.66 -11.09 1.22
N ILE A 59 1.16 -10.00 1.79
CA ILE A 59 0.51 -9.94 3.11
C ILE A 59 -0.93 -9.41 3.02
N GLY A 60 -1.50 -9.36 1.81
CA GLY A 60 -2.88 -8.90 1.59
C GLY A 60 -3.08 -7.38 1.58
N GLY A 61 -2.00 -6.57 1.60
CA GLY A 61 -2.13 -5.11 1.55
C GLY A 61 -0.90 -4.36 2.05
N LEU A 62 -1.09 -3.07 2.35
CA LEU A 62 -0.06 -2.20 2.92
C LEU A 62 0.20 -2.55 4.40
N PRO A 63 1.45 -2.74 4.83
CA PRO A 63 1.75 -3.12 6.20
C PRO A 63 1.46 -1.99 7.20
N ARG A 64 0.72 -2.32 8.26
CA ARG A 64 0.49 -1.42 9.39
C ARG A 64 1.77 -1.14 10.19
N GLY A 65 1.83 0.03 10.80
CA GLY A 65 3.00 0.49 11.57
C GLY A 65 4.26 0.69 10.73
N ARG A 66 4.13 0.91 9.41
CA ARG A 66 5.25 1.08 8.49
C ARG A 66 5.07 2.29 7.57
N ILE A 67 6.19 2.73 7.01
CA ILE A 67 6.24 3.72 5.94
C ILE A 67 6.15 3.00 4.58
N VAL A 68 5.30 3.51 3.70
CA VAL A 68 5.12 3.07 2.31
C VAL A 68 5.39 4.26 1.38
N GLU A 69 6.09 4.04 0.27
CA GLU A 69 6.23 5.04 -0.79
C GLU A 69 5.51 4.57 -2.05
N ILE A 70 4.57 5.37 -2.54
CA ILE A 70 3.89 5.20 -3.82
C ILE A 70 4.46 6.24 -4.77
N PHE A 71 5.12 5.82 -5.84
CA PHE A 71 5.74 6.73 -6.78
C PHE A 71 5.54 6.30 -8.23
N GLY A 72 5.75 7.23 -9.16
CA GLY A 72 5.51 6.98 -10.57
C GLY A 72 5.39 8.26 -11.39
N ALA A 73 5.12 8.09 -12.68
CA ALA A 73 4.88 9.20 -13.59
C ALA A 73 3.63 10.02 -13.19
N GLU A 74 3.51 11.20 -13.77
CA GLU A 74 2.27 11.99 -13.68
C GLU A 74 1.08 11.20 -14.24
N SER A 75 -0.10 11.40 -13.65
CA SER A 75 -1.34 10.72 -14.05
C SER A 75 -1.30 9.19 -14.05
N ALA A 76 -0.31 8.57 -13.37
CA ALA A 76 -0.22 7.11 -13.23
C ALA A 76 -1.19 6.51 -12.19
N GLY A 77 -2.02 7.34 -11.54
CA GLY A 77 -3.00 6.88 -10.54
C GLY A 77 -2.48 6.78 -9.10
N LYS A 78 -1.41 7.51 -8.75
CA LYS A 78 -0.81 7.49 -7.40
C LYS A 78 -1.79 7.91 -6.31
N SER A 79 -2.40 9.09 -6.46
CA SER A 79 -3.39 9.61 -5.50
C SER A 79 -4.66 8.75 -5.51
N THR A 80 -5.09 8.22 -6.66
CA THR A 80 -6.20 7.24 -6.74
C THR A 80 -5.92 5.99 -5.90
N LEU A 81 -4.72 5.41 -6.01
CA LEU A 81 -4.33 4.24 -5.21
C LEU A 81 -4.31 4.59 -3.71
N ALA A 82 -3.77 5.75 -3.33
CA ALA A 82 -3.74 6.17 -1.95
C ALA A 82 -5.14 6.43 -1.37
N LEU A 83 -6.03 7.07 -2.11
CA LEU A 83 -7.43 7.26 -1.75
C LEU A 83 -8.18 5.92 -1.65
N SER A 84 -7.86 4.95 -2.53
CA SER A 84 -8.38 3.58 -2.43
C SER A 84 -7.97 2.92 -1.12
N CYS A 85 -6.69 3.01 -0.72
CA CYS A 85 -6.23 2.50 0.58
C CYS A 85 -6.93 3.18 1.76
N ILE A 86 -7.20 4.49 1.68
CA ILE A 86 -7.98 5.22 2.68
C ILE A 86 -9.41 4.67 2.76
N ALA A 87 -10.08 4.51 1.61
CA ALA A 87 -11.43 3.96 1.55
C ALA A 87 -11.50 2.55 2.16
N GLN A 88 -10.50 1.68 1.89
CA GLN A 88 -10.42 0.36 2.52
C GLN A 88 -10.19 0.43 4.03
N ALA A 89 -9.36 1.36 4.51
CA ALA A 89 -9.17 1.56 5.95
C ALA A 89 -10.46 2.00 6.64
N GLN A 90 -11.16 2.99 6.08
CA GLN A 90 -12.43 3.49 6.60
C GLN A 90 -13.55 2.44 6.55
N LYS A 91 -13.62 1.64 5.47
CA LYS A 91 -14.58 0.53 5.36
C LYS A 91 -14.44 -0.48 6.50
N ASN A 92 -13.23 -0.65 7.03
CA ASN A 92 -12.93 -1.51 8.18
C ASN A 92 -13.07 -0.78 9.53
N GLY A 93 -13.72 0.38 9.57
CA GLY A 93 -13.93 1.20 10.78
C GLY A 93 -12.71 1.99 11.23
N GLY A 94 -11.64 2.04 10.41
CA GLY A 94 -10.41 2.76 10.73
C GLY A 94 -10.49 4.26 10.44
N GLN A 95 -9.60 5.02 11.06
CA GLN A 95 -9.48 6.46 10.87
C GLN A 95 -8.33 6.80 9.91
N ALA A 96 -8.55 7.83 9.10
CA ALA A 96 -7.62 8.23 8.04
C ALA A 96 -7.33 9.73 8.06
N ALA A 97 -6.12 10.09 7.62
CA ALA A 97 -5.75 11.47 7.35
C ALA A 97 -5.08 11.65 5.98
N TYR A 98 -5.28 12.80 5.37
CA TYR A 98 -4.69 13.21 4.10
C TYR A 98 -4.01 14.57 4.25
N ILE A 99 -2.69 14.60 4.03
CA ILE A 99 -1.89 15.83 4.01
C ILE A 99 -1.70 16.23 2.55
N ASP A 100 -2.54 17.15 2.09
CA ASP A 100 -2.60 17.64 0.71
C ASP A 100 -1.68 18.87 0.56
N VAL A 101 -0.41 18.59 0.32
CA VAL A 101 0.63 19.60 0.05
C VAL A 101 0.54 20.11 -1.39
N GLU A 102 0.00 19.32 -2.31
CA GLU A 102 -0.21 19.73 -3.71
C GLU A 102 -1.46 20.62 -3.89
N HIS A 103 -2.30 20.77 -2.85
CA HIS A 103 -3.60 21.47 -2.93
C HIS A 103 -4.48 20.98 -4.09
N ALA A 104 -4.38 19.68 -4.41
CA ALA A 104 -4.93 19.09 -5.61
C ALA A 104 -5.97 18.00 -5.33
N MET A 105 -6.29 17.73 -4.06
CA MET A 105 -7.29 16.73 -3.71
C MET A 105 -8.69 17.20 -4.14
N ASP A 106 -9.40 16.36 -4.92
CA ASP A 106 -10.81 16.54 -5.27
C ASP A 106 -11.70 15.69 -4.34
N PRO A 107 -12.48 16.31 -3.43
CA PRO A 107 -13.41 15.61 -2.56
C PRO A 107 -14.49 14.83 -3.32
N SER A 108 -14.96 15.32 -4.47
CA SER A 108 -15.98 14.62 -5.27
C SER A 108 -15.44 13.31 -5.82
N TYR A 109 -14.21 13.33 -6.34
CA TYR A 109 -13.54 12.12 -6.79
C TYR A 109 -13.23 11.16 -5.64
N ALA A 110 -12.78 11.66 -4.48
CA ALA A 110 -12.56 10.83 -3.30
C ALA A 110 -13.84 10.08 -2.87
N SER A 111 -14.99 10.76 -2.85
CA SER A 111 -16.28 10.10 -2.56
C SER A 111 -16.63 9.02 -3.58
N LYS A 112 -16.34 9.23 -4.87
CA LYS A 112 -16.58 8.21 -5.91
C LYS A 112 -15.72 6.95 -5.72
N ILE A 113 -14.52 7.07 -5.15
CA ILE A 113 -13.64 5.95 -4.79
C ILE A 113 -14.13 5.24 -3.51
N GLY A 114 -15.07 5.82 -2.78
CA GLY A 114 -15.63 5.27 -1.54
C GLY A 114 -15.00 5.82 -0.26
N VAL A 115 -14.27 6.94 -0.35
CA VAL A 115 -13.77 7.65 0.83
C VAL A 115 -14.93 8.33 1.56
N ASN A 116 -15.01 8.12 2.88
CA ASN A 116 -15.92 8.87 3.74
C ASN A 116 -15.30 10.24 4.06
N ASN A 117 -15.67 11.24 3.26
CA ASN A 117 -15.15 12.60 3.40
C ASN A 117 -15.56 13.29 4.72
N GLN A 118 -16.61 12.83 5.40
CA GLN A 118 -17.04 13.44 6.67
C GLN A 118 -16.09 13.11 7.82
N GLU A 119 -15.43 11.95 7.75
CA GLU A 119 -14.52 11.45 8.78
C GLU A 119 -13.05 11.59 8.39
N LEU A 120 -12.75 11.83 7.11
CA LEU A 120 -11.39 12.02 6.64
C LEU A 120 -10.81 13.33 7.20
N LEU A 121 -9.72 13.22 7.98
CA LEU A 121 -8.96 14.39 8.41
C LEU A 121 -8.14 14.92 7.22
N ILE A 122 -8.31 16.18 6.86
CA ILE A 122 -7.54 16.82 5.78
C ILE A 122 -6.71 17.96 6.35
N SER A 123 -5.46 18.05 5.93
CA SER A 123 -4.60 19.20 6.19
C SER A 123 -3.99 19.70 4.89
N GLN A 124 -3.98 21.02 4.72
CA GLN A 124 -3.38 21.73 3.60
C GLN A 124 -2.28 22.67 4.13
N PRO A 125 -1.09 22.12 4.44
CA PRO A 125 0.00 22.86 5.05
C PRO A 125 0.67 23.81 4.06
N ASN A 126 1.25 24.89 4.57
CA ASN A 126 1.92 25.91 3.76
C ASN A 126 3.40 25.59 3.53
N SER A 127 4.00 24.69 4.33
CA SER A 127 5.41 24.30 4.20
C SER A 127 5.68 22.84 4.53
N ALA A 128 6.89 22.40 4.17
CA ALA A 128 7.34 21.04 4.43
C ALA A 128 7.45 20.73 5.93
N GLU A 129 7.97 21.67 6.72
CA GLU A 129 8.07 21.54 8.17
C GLU A 129 6.69 21.38 8.79
N GLU A 130 5.73 22.24 8.42
CA GLU A 130 4.35 22.19 8.91
C GLU A 130 3.69 20.85 8.55
N ALA A 131 3.81 20.40 7.29
CA ALA A 131 3.26 19.14 6.82
C ALA A 131 3.75 17.94 7.65
N LEU A 132 5.06 17.89 7.90
CA LEU A 132 5.71 16.78 8.62
C LEU A 132 5.43 16.84 10.13
N GLU A 133 5.29 18.04 10.72
CA GLU A 133 4.88 18.21 12.12
C GLU A 133 3.42 17.82 12.35
N ILE A 134 2.51 18.21 11.45
CA ILE A 134 1.10 17.78 11.51
C ILE A 134 1.02 16.26 11.39
N THR A 135 1.75 15.67 10.44
CA THR A 135 1.84 14.20 10.29
C THR A 135 2.31 13.55 11.59
N ASP A 136 3.34 14.11 12.22
CA ASP A 136 3.92 13.60 13.46
C ASP A 136 2.94 13.67 14.65
N HIS A 137 2.22 14.78 14.81
CA HIS A 137 1.20 14.92 15.85
C HIS A 137 0.02 13.96 15.64
N LEU A 138 -0.45 13.84 14.40
CA LEU A 138 -1.55 12.94 14.07
C LEU A 138 -1.18 11.48 14.32
N VAL A 139 0.02 11.04 13.92
CA VAL A 139 0.48 9.67 14.22
C VAL A 139 0.63 9.47 15.72
N ARG A 140 1.20 10.42 16.48
CA ARG A 140 1.36 10.32 17.95
C ARG A 140 0.05 10.15 18.70
N SER A 141 -1.07 10.63 18.16
CA SER A 141 -2.38 10.46 18.79
C SER A 141 -2.75 8.98 18.98
N GLY A 142 -2.18 8.08 18.15
CA GLY A 142 -2.54 6.66 18.13
C GLY A 142 -3.94 6.37 17.59
N ALA A 143 -4.63 7.38 17.08
CA ALA A 143 -6.00 7.27 16.61
C ALA A 143 -6.11 6.92 15.12
N LEU A 144 -5.03 7.00 14.34
CA LEU A 144 -5.05 6.79 12.89
C LEU A 144 -4.57 5.40 12.47
N ASP A 145 -5.29 4.79 11.55
CA ASP A 145 -4.92 3.56 10.86
C ASP A 145 -4.03 3.84 9.65
N ILE A 146 -4.32 4.93 8.93
CA ILE A 146 -3.58 5.34 7.73
C ILE A 146 -3.45 6.86 7.63
N ILE A 147 -2.29 7.32 7.20
CA ILE A 147 -2.05 8.73 6.84
C ILE A 147 -1.34 8.80 5.50
N VAL A 148 -1.82 9.65 4.60
CA VAL A 148 -1.24 9.89 3.27
C VAL A 148 -0.64 11.29 3.23
N VAL A 149 0.58 11.42 2.69
CA VAL A 149 1.25 12.69 2.41
C VAL A 149 1.41 12.84 0.89
N ASP A 150 0.66 13.75 0.29
CA ASP A 150 0.62 14.00 -1.15
C ASP A 150 1.08 15.44 -1.48
N SER A 151 2.28 15.67 -2.00
CA SER A 151 3.34 14.72 -2.28
C SER A 151 4.69 15.21 -1.76
N VAL A 152 5.66 14.30 -1.66
CA VAL A 152 7.03 14.62 -1.25
C VAL A 152 7.67 15.67 -2.16
N ALA A 153 7.30 15.70 -3.44
CA ALA A 153 7.85 16.67 -4.38
C ALA A 153 7.41 18.11 -4.05
N ALA A 154 6.24 18.27 -3.43
CA ALA A 154 5.66 19.57 -3.04
C ALA A 154 6.06 20.02 -1.63
N LEU A 155 6.79 19.20 -0.87
CA LEU A 155 7.31 19.58 0.44
C LEU A 155 8.44 20.61 0.29
N VAL A 156 8.09 21.89 0.15
CA VAL A 156 9.02 23.02 0.07
C VAL A 156 9.38 23.51 1.48
N PRO A 157 10.67 23.54 1.88
CA PRO A 157 11.09 24.06 3.19
C PRO A 157 10.78 25.55 3.37
N ASN A 158 10.50 26.00 4.59
CA ASN A 158 10.26 27.43 4.90
C ASN A 158 11.35 28.35 4.36
N ALA A 159 12.62 27.97 4.50
CA ALA A 159 13.75 28.77 4.02
C ALA A 159 13.75 28.98 2.49
N GLU A 160 13.13 28.07 1.73
CA GLU A 160 12.97 28.18 0.28
C GLU A 160 11.72 29.00 -0.09
N LEU A 161 10.66 28.96 0.72
CA LEU A 161 9.46 29.78 0.56
C LEU A 161 9.71 31.26 0.87
N GLU A 162 10.54 31.54 1.86
CA GLU A 162 10.92 32.90 2.28
C GLU A 162 12.04 33.51 1.42
N GLY A 163 12.76 32.66 0.66
CA GLY A 163 13.87 33.06 -0.20
C GLY A 163 13.42 33.68 -1.52
N GLU A 164 14.37 34.25 -2.27
CA GLU A 164 14.11 34.77 -3.61
C GLU A 164 14.30 33.68 -4.68
N MET A 165 13.60 33.84 -5.81
CA MET A 165 13.80 32.95 -6.96
C MET A 165 15.25 33.02 -7.45
N GLY A 166 15.98 31.91 -7.32
CA GLY A 166 17.39 31.82 -7.68
C GLY A 166 18.32 31.57 -6.49
N ASP A 167 17.80 31.65 -5.26
CA ASP A 167 18.56 31.33 -4.07
C ASP A 167 18.95 29.85 -4.00
N TYR A 168 20.17 29.59 -3.53
CA TYR A 168 20.74 28.25 -3.47
C TYR A 168 20.36 27.51 -2.19
N HIS A 169 19.26 26.75 -2.22
CA HIS A 169 18.83 25.90 -1.10
C HIS A 169 19.23 24.43 -1.28
N ILE A 170 20.52 24.17 -1.52
CA ILE A 170 21.01 22.83 -1.89
C ILE A 170 20.69 21.80 -0.79
N GLY A 171 19.83 20.84 -1.12
CA GLY A 171 19.54 19.68 -0.28
C GLY A 171 18.76 19.97 1.00
N ALA A 172 18.12 21.15 1.12
CA ALA A 172 17.30 21.50 2.28
C ALA A 172 16.20 20.46 2.53
N GLN A 173 15.39 20.17 1.50
CA GLN A 173 14.33 19.16 1.56
C GLN A 173 14.85 17.76 1.97
N ALA A 174 15.98 17.32 1.42
CA ALA A 174 16.55 16.00 1.72
C ALA A 174 17.01 15.87 3.19
N ARG A 175 17.55 16.95 3.77
CA ARG A 175 17.94 17.00 5.19
C ARG A 175 16.72 16.97 6.09
N LEU A 176 15.70 17.79 5.78
CA LEU A 176 14.44 17.83 6.51
C LEU A 176 13.75 16.46 6.53
N MET A 177 13.60 15.82 5.36
CA MET A 177 13.05 14.47 5.23
C MET A 177 13.83 13.46 6.07
N SER A 178 15.16 13.54 6.08
CA SER A 178 16.00 12.63 6.88
C SER A 178 15.78 12.79 8.38
N GLN A 179 15.58 14.02 8.86
CA GLN A 179 15.29 14.31 10.27
C GLN A 179 13.87 13.86 10.65
N ALA A 180 12.88 14.22 9.84
CA ALA A 180 11.49 13.88 10.08
C ALA A 180 11.25 12.37 10.08
N LEU A 181 11.73 11.64 9.06
CA LEU A 181 11.55 10.20 8.97
C LEU A 181 12.21 9.44 10.14
N ARG A 182 13.35 9.94 10.64
CA ARG A 182 14.02 9.37 11.83
C ARG A 182 13.14 9.47 13.07
N LYS A 183 12.42 10.58 13.25
CA LYS A 183 11.47 10.80 14.35
C LYS A 183 10.20 9.95 14.17
N LEU A 184 9.61 10.02 12.97
CA LEU A 184 8.34 9.40 12.61
C LEU A 184 8.38 7.87 12.69
N THR A 185 9.45 7.22 12.19
CA THR A 185 9.52 5.75 12.08
C THR A 185 9.22 5.04 13.40
N SER A 186 9.78 5.54 14.52
CA SER A 186 9.56 4.97 15.84
C SER A 186 8.11 5.12 16.33
N THR A 187 7.48 6.25 15.98
CA THR A 187 6.12 6.59 16.41
C THR A 187 5.10 5.81 15.59
N ILE A 188 5.29 5.77 14.26
CA ILE A 188 4.54 4.97 13.30
C ILE A 188 4.46 3.50 13.74
N HIS A 189 5.59 2.91 14.12
CA HIS A 189 5.62 1.53 14.59
C HIS A 189 4.81 1.32 15.88
N LYS A 190 4.95 2.21 16.87
CA LYS A 190 4.27 2.09 18.17
C LYS A 190 2.75 2.27 18.08
N THR A 191 2.30 3.05 17.11
CA THR A 191 0.88 3.43 16.93
C THR A 191 0.19 2.56 15.89
N ASN A 192 0.94 1.67 15.22
CA ASN A 192 0.46 0.81 14.15
C ASN A 192 -0.18 1.56 12.96
N THR A 193 0.10 2.86 12.80
CA THR A 193 -0.39 3.67 11.68
C THR A 193 0.39 3.34 10.40
N THR A 194 -0.29 3.17 9.27
CA THR A 194 0.34 3.08 7.94
C THR A 194 0.62 4.48 7.41
N CYS A 195 1.87 4.84 7.17
CA CYS A 195 2.23 6.16 6.66
C CYS A 195 2.64 6.07 5.19
N VAL A 196 1.82 6.61 4.30
CA VAL A 196 2.01 6.58 2.85
C VAL A 196 2.55 7.92 2.38
N PHE A 197 3.69 7.90 1.70
CA PHE A 197 4.21 9.06 0.97
C PHE A 197 3.98 8.87 -0.52
N ILE A 198 3.34 9.85 -1.14
CA ILE A 198 3.24 9.92 -2.60
C ILE A 198 4.46 10.68 -3.12
N ASN A 199 5.02 10.20 -4.22
CA ASN A 199 6.18 10.83 -4.83
C ASN A 199 6.11 10.81 -6.36
N GLN A 200 6.80 11.75 -6.98
CA GLN A 200 6.89 11.87 -8.42
C GLN A 200 8.23 11.33 -8.92
N LEU A 201 8.29 10.94 -10.19
CA LEU A 201 9.55 10.67 -10.86
C LEU A 201 10.16 11.99 -11.37
N ARG A 202 11.49 12.08 -11.27
CA ARG A 202 12.33 13.10 -11.90
C ARG A 202 13.47 12.40 -12.62
N GLU A 203 14.08 13.08 -13.57
CA GLU A 203 15.27 12.56 -14.25
C GLU A 203 16.54 13.22 -13.70
N LYS A 204 17.55 12.40 -13.43
CA LYS A 204 18.87 12.88 -13.08
C LYS A 204 19.66 13.17 -14.36
N VAL A 205 19.97 14.44 -14.58
CA VAL A 205 20.82 14.88 -15.70
C VAL A 205 22.21 14.23 -15.62
N GLY A 206 22.73 13.77 -16.76
CA GLY A 206 24.10 13.24 -16.89
C GLY A 206 24.24 11.73 -16.64
N VAL A 207 23.15 10.97 -16.52
CA VAL A 207 23.20 9.51 -16.46
C VAL A 207 23.22 8.93 -17.88
N ILE A 208 24.38 8.41 -18.29
CA ILE A 208 24.60 7.81 -19.62
C ILE A 208 24.30 6.30 -19.62
N PHE A 209 24.38 5.65 -18.45
CA PHE A 209 24.15 4.21 -18.30
C PHE A 209 23.22 3.90 -17.11
N GLY A 210 22.24 3.01 -17.33
CA GLY A 210 21.21 2.68 -16.34
C GLY A 210 19.97 3.58 -16.45
N SER A 211 19.07 3.49 -15.46
CA SER A 211 17.87 4.34 -15.42
C SER A 211 18.21 5.74 -14.87
N PRO A 212 17.84 6.83 -15.56
CA PRO A 212 18.01 8.19 -15.06
C PRO A 212 16.96 8.57 -14.00
N GLU A 213 15.92 7.75 -13.81
CA GLU A 213 14.79 8.07 -12.95
C GLU A 213 15.16 8.07 -11.46
N VAL A 214 14.79 9.14 -10.76
CA VAL A 214 14.98 9.35 -9.32
C VAL A 214 13.69 9.90 -8.71
N THR A 215 13.60 9.83 -7.37
CA THR A 215 12.48 10.41 -6.62
C THR A 215 12.99 11.59 -5.77
N PRO A 216 12.24 12.72 -5.69
CA PRO A 216 12.51 13.85 -4.80
C PRO A 216 12.57 13.48 -3.31
N GLY A 217 13.04 14.42 -2.46
CA GLY A 217 13.16 14.22 -1.02
C GLY A 217 14.42 13.48 -0.55
N GLY A 218 15.40 13.29 -1.44
CA GLY A 218 16.67 12.62 -1.12
C GLY A 218 16.54 11.10 -1.01
N ARG A 219 17.48 10.46 -0.29
CA ARG A 219 17.54 8.98 -0.18
C ARG A 219 16.83 8.42 1.04
N ALA A 220 16.51 9.25 2.04
CA ALA A 220 16.00 8.79 3.32
C ALA A 220 14.72 7.97 3.18
N LEU A 221 13.72 8.49 2.44
CA LEU A 221 12.46 7.79 2.20
C LEU A 221 12.69 6.40 1.61
N LYS A 222 13.57 6.28 0.61
CA LYS A 222 13.92 4.97 0.01
C LYS A 222 14.43 3.95 1.03
N PHE A 223 15.13 4.38 2.08
CA PHE A 223 15.65 3.48 3.13
C PHE A 223 14.61 3.16 4.21
N TYR A 224 13.87 4.18 4.65
CA TYR A 224 12.85 4.07 5.70
C TYR A 224 11.59 3.33 5.24
N SER A 225 11.17 3.48 3.98
CA SER A 225 9.99 2.76 3.46
C SER A 225 10.19 1.25 3.53
N SER A 226 9.22 0.55 4.11
CA SER A 226 9.17 -0.92 4.11
C SER A 226 8.70 -1.46 2.78
N VAL A 227 7.77 -0.75 2.14
CA VAL A 227 7.25 -1.07 0.82
C VAL A 227 7.45 0.14 -0.10
N ARG A 228 7.84 -0.10 -1.35
CA ARG A 228 7.89 0.91 -2.40
C ARG A 228 7.18 0.39 -3.64
N ILE A 229 6.25 1.16 -4.16
CA ILE A 229 5.37 0.79 -5.28
C ILE A 229 5.59 1.77 -6.43
N ASP A 230 6.00 1.25 -7.59
CA ASP A 230 6.17 2.00 -8.85
C ASP A 230 4.93 1.82 -9.72
N LEU A 231 4.24 2.92 -10.05
CA LEU A 231 3.05 2.95 -10.91
C LEU A 231 3.41 3.56 -12.27
N ARG A 232 3.03 2.86 -13.34
CA ARG A 232 3.18 3.34 -14.72
C ARG A 232 1.92 3.07 -15.52
N ARG A 233 1.37 4.11 -16.16
CA ARG A 233 0.29 3.96 -17.13
C ARG A 233 0.75 3.05 -18.28
N SER A 234 -0.02 2.01 -18.58
CA SER A 234 0.27 1.08 -19.68
C SER A 234 -0.53 1.42 -20.93
N GLU A 235 -1.85 1.44 -20.81
CA GLU A 235 -2.78 1.66 -21.92
C GLU A 235 -4.03 2.41 -21.44
N SER A 236 -4.73 3.04 -22.37
CA SER A 236 -6.02 3.69 -22.07
C SER A 236 -7.17 2.72 -22.34
N LEU A 237 -8.12 2.67 -21.41
CA LEU A 237 -9.32 1.85 -21.51
C LEU A 237 -10.38 2.61 -22.30
N LYS A 238 -11.00 1.94 -23.27
CA LYS A 238 -12.04 2.51 -24.13
C LYS A 238 -13.29 1.64 -24.17
N ILE A 239 -14.45 2.29 -24.19
CA ILE A 239 -15.74 1.65 -24.51
C ILE A 239 -16.26 2.34 -25.77
N GLY A 240 -16.23 1.63 -26.90
CA GLY A 240 -16.44 2.25 -28.21
C GLY A 240 -15.34 3.29 -28.50
N GLU A 241 -15.71 4.55 -28.66
CA GLU A 241 -14.77 5.67 -28.90
C GLU A 241 -14.40 6.44 -27.61
N GLU A 242 -15.15 6.25 -26.52
CA GLU A 242 -14.97 7.00 -25.28
C GLU A 242 -13.82 6.42 -24.42
N LEU A 243 -12.97 7.32 -23.90
CA LEU A 243 -11.92 6.98 -22.94
C LEU A 243 -12.50 6.91 -21.53
N VAL A 244 -12.56 5.71 -20.96
CA VAL A 244 -13.23 5.47 -19.67
C VAL A 244 -12.26 5.28 -18.49
N GLY A 245 -10.98 5.08 -18.78
CA GLY A 245 -9.98 4.88 -17.74
C GLY A 245 -8.60 4.56 -18.30
N ASN A 246 -7.72 4.08 -17.43
CA ASN A 246 -6.39 3.63 -17.78
C ASN A 246 -6.06 2.31 -17.10
N LYS A 247 -5.35 1.46 -17.82
CA LYS A 247 -4.64 0.34 -17.23
C LYS A 247 -3.29 0.84 -16.72
N VAL A 248 -2.91 0.38 -15.55
CA VAL A 248 -1.70 0.79 -14.84
C VAL A 248 -0.93 -0.45 -14.42
N ARG A 249 0.35 -0.50 -14.81
CA ARG A 249 1.29 -1.49 -14.33
C ARG A 249 1.84 -1.04 -12.98
N VAL A 250 1.70 -1.92 -12.00
CA VAL A 250 2.15 -1.70 -10.63
C VAL A 250 3.28 -2.67 -10.32
N ARG A 251 4.40 -2.16 -9.79
CA ARG A 251 5.56 -2.97 -9.41
C ARG A 251 5.98 -2.70 -7.99
N VAL A 252 6.06 -3.76 -7.18
CA VAL A 252 6.59 -3.68 -5.81
C VAL A 252 8.12 -3.71 -5.90
N VAL A 253 8.76 -2.54 -5.98
CA VAL A 253 10.22 -2.43 -6.15
C VAL A 253 11.01 -2.63 -4.86
N LYS A 254 10.33 -2.55 -3.70
CA LYS A 254 10.89 -2.87 -2.39
C LYS A 254 9.78 -3.46 -1.52
N ASN A 255 10.10 -4.53 -0.82
CA ASN A 255 9.21 -5.16 0.15
C ASN A 255 10.06 -5.76 1.29
N LYS A 256 9.83 -5.30 2.52
CA LYS A 256 10.50 -5.81 3.73
C LYS A 256 9.63 -6.81 4.51
N VAL A 257 8.41 -7.06 4.06
CA VAL A 257 7.41 -7.88 4.77
C VAL A 257 7.03 -9.13 3.99
N ALA A 258 7.32 -9.17 2.69
CA ALA A 258 7.23 -10.35 1.83
C ALA A 258 8.26 -10.26 0.68
N PRO A 259 8.39 -11.27 -0.19
CA PRO A 259 9.28 -11.22 -1.36
C PRO A 259 8.99 -10.02 -2.29
N PRO A 260 10.01 -9.21 -2.66
CA PRO A 260 9.84 -8.06 -3.54
C PRO A 260 9.76 -8.44 -5.03
N PHE A 261 9.60 -7.43 -5.88
CA PHE A 261 9.66 -7.48 -7.35
C PHE A 261 8.49 -8.14 -8.07
N LYS A 262 7.45 -8.53 -7.33
CA LYS A 262 6.16 -8.89 -7.91
C LYS A 262 5.54 -7.68 -8.64
N LYS A 263 4.70 -8.00 -9.62
CA LYS A 263 4.00 -7.05 -10.47
C LYS A 263 2.52 -7.39 -10.49
N SER A 264 1.68 -6.38 -10.67
CA SER A 264 0.26 -6.52 -10.96
C SER A 264 -0.13 -5.50 -12.02
N GLU A 265 -1.28 -5.73 -12.66
CA GLU A 265 -1.93 -4.74 -13.50
C GLU A 265 -3.25 -4.38 -12.85
N ILE A 266 -3.53 -3.09 -12.76
CA ILE A 266 -4.77 -2.56 -12.20
C ILE A 266 -5.47 -1.71 -13.25
N GLU A 267 -6.79 -1.65 -13.19
CA GLU A 267 -7.61 -0.80 -14.05
C GLU A 267 -8.17 0.35 -13.22
N ILE A 268 -7.87 1.57 -13.62
CA ILE A 268 -8.38 2.79 -12.97
C ILE A 268 -9.40 3.44 -13.89
N LEU A 269 -10.66 3.41 -13.48
CA LEU A 269 -11.77 4.06 -14.15
C LEU A 269 -11.97 5.47 -13.61
N TYR A 270 -12.18 6.45 -14.49
CA TYR A 270 -12.23 7.86 -14.10
C TYR A 270 -13.36 8.20 -13.12
N ASN A 271 -14.43 7.40 -13.10
CA ASN A 271 -15.58 7.63 -12.22
C ASN A 271 -15.77 6.59 -11.12
N GLU A 272 -14.92 5.56 -11.05
CA GLU A 272 -15.08 4.45 -10.09
C GLU A 272 -13.79 4.15 -9.30
N GLY A 273 -12.64 4.67 -9.71
CA GLY A 273 -11.36 4.32 -9.10
C GLY A 273 -10.84 2.96 -9.60
N ILE A 274 -10.20 2.20 -8.71
CA ILE A 274 -9.66 0.87 -9.03
C ILE A 274 -10.80 -0.11 -9.24
N SER A 275 -10.87 -0.77 -10.41
CA SER A 275 -11.89 -1.78 -10.67
C SER A 275 -11.45 -3.15 -10.20
N LYS A 276 -11.85 -3.51 -8.97
CA LYS A 276 -11.62 -4.83 -8.39
C LYS A 276 -12.21 -5.95 -9.24
N GLU A 277 -13.40 -5.75 -9.80
CA GLU A 277 -14.11 -6.75 -10.59
C GLU A 277 -13.39 -7.07 -11.91
N GLY A 278 -12.76 -6.06 -12.51
CA GLY A 278 -11.90 -6.26 -13.69
C GLY A 278 -10.69 -7.14 -13.36
N GLU A 279 -10.08 -6.91 -12.20
CA GLU A 279 -8.96 -7.73 -11.72
C GLU A 279 -9.39 -9.16 -11.37
N LEU A 280 -10.53 -9.34 -10.70
CA LEU A 280 -11.09 -10.65 -10.38
C LEU A 280 -11.31 -11.47 -11.65
N LEU A 281 -11.86 -10.85 -12.70
CA LEU A 281 -12.08 -11.51 -13.97
C LEU A 281 -10.77 -11.95 -14.63
N ASP A 282 -9.77 -11.06 -14.67
CA ASP A 282 -8.49 -11.35 -15.31
C ASP A 282 -7.69 -12.41 -14.58
N ILE A 283 -7.62 -12.29 -13.25
CA ILE A 283 -6.90 -13.25 -12.41
C ILE A 283 -7.66 -14.58 -12.43
N GLY A 284 -8.99 -14.56 -12.34
CA GLY A 284 -9.85 -15.74 -12.40
C GLY A 284 -9.67 -16.52 -13.70
N VAL A 285 -9.63 -15.84 -14.85
CA VAL A 285 -9.33 -16.49 -16.14
C VAL A 285 -7.91 -17.02 -16.18
N SER A 286 -6.92 -16.25 -15.72
CA SER A 286 -5.51 -16.68 -15.73
C SER A 286 -5.24 -17.92 -14.87
N ARG A 287 -6.10 -18.16 -13.86
CA ARG A 287 -6.01 -19.29 -12.93
C ARG A 287 -7.00 -20.41 -13.24
N ASN A 288 -7.74 -20.33 -14.35
CA ASN A 288 -8.81 -21.27 -14.72
C ASN A 288 -9.93 -21.40 -13.67
N ILE A 289 -10.16 -20.35 -12.85
CA ILE A 289 -11.30 -20.26 -11.94
C ILE A 289 -12.55 -19.81 -12.71
N VAL A 290 -12.36 -18.89 -13.65
CA VAL A 290 -13.41 -18.41 -14.56
C VAL A 290 -13.11 -18.93 -15.96
N GLU A 291 -14.07 -19.63 -16.56
CA GLU A 291 -13.94 -20.16 -17.91
C GLU A 291 -14.23 -19.07 -18.93
N LYS A 292 -13.43 -19.01 -20.00
CA LYS A 292 -13.62 -18.08 -21.12
C LYS A 292 -13.70 -18.84 -22.44
N ASN A 293 -14.91 -18.94 -22.99
CA ASN A 293 -15.19 -19.56 -24.28
C ASN A 293 -15.50 -18.48 -25.33
N GLY A 294 -14.47 -18.09 -26.09
CA GLY A 294 -14.55 -16.99 -27.04
C GLY A 294 -14.83 -15.65 -26.32
N SER A 295 -16.03 -15.09 -26.52
CA SER A 295 -16.49 -13.88 -25.84
C SER A 295 -17.32 -14.15 -24.58
N PHE A 296 -17.64 -15.41 -24.27
CA PHE A 296 -18.49 -15.77 -23.13
C PHE A 296 -17.64 -16.13 -21.91
N TYR A 297 -18.14 -15.75 -20.74
CA TYR A 297 -17.54 -16.07 -19.45
C TYR A 297 -18.50 -16.89 -18.61
N SER A 298 -17.98 -17.91 -17.94
CA SER A 298 -18.74 -18.78 -17.04
C SER A 298 -17.95 -19.06 -15.76
N PHE A 299 -18.67 -19.30 -14.66
CA PHE A 299 -18.10 -19.68 -13.37
C PHE A 299 -18.95 -20.81 -12.79
N LYS A 300 -18.33 -21.94 -12.43
CA LYS A 300 -19.01 -23.14 -11.93
C LYS A 300 -20.22 -23.59 -12.77
N GLY A 301 -20.07 -23.56 -14.10
CA GLY A 301 -21.15 -23.90 -15.04
C GLY A 301 -22.23 -22.82 -15.24
N GLU A 302 -22.29 -21.78 -14.39
CA GLU A 302 -23.18 -20.64 -14.56
C GLU A 302 -22.58 -19.63 -15.55
N ARG A 303 -23.40 -19.14 -16.49
CA ARG A 303 -22.98 -18.16 -17.50
C ARG A 303 -23.05 -16.74 -16.93
N LEU A 304 -21.88 -16.14 -16.68
CA LEU A 304 -21.75 -14.78 -16.17
C LEU A 304 -22.14 -13.71 -17.20
N GLY A 305 -21.90 -13.97 -18.50
CA GLY A 305 -22.29 -13.04 -19.57
C GLY A 305 -21.41 -13.10 -20.81
N GLN A 306 -21.60 -12.11 -21.70
CA GLN A 306 -20.83 -11.94 -22.93
C GLN A 306 -20.05 -10.63 -22.92
N GLY A 307 -18.76 -10.71 -23.19
CA GLY A 307 -17.86 -9.56 -23.21
C GLY A 307 -17.45 -9.11 -21.81
N ARG A 308 -16.18 -8.69 -21.71
CA ARG A 308 -15.52 -8.33 -20.44
C ARG A 308 -16.31 -7.30 -19.64
N GLU A 309 -16.76 -6.23 -20.28
CA GLU A 309 -17.42 -5.11 -19.59
C GLU A 309 -18.81 -5.49 -19.04
N SER A 310 -19.56 -6.35 -19.74
CA SER A 310 -20.84 -6.84 -19.24
C SER A 310 -20.65 -7.70 -18.00
N VAL A 311 -19.63 -8.57 -18.01
CA VAL A 311 -19.31 -9.47 -16.89
C VAL A 311 -18.78 -8.70 -15.69
N ARG A 312 -17.94 -7.68 -15.92
CA ARG A 312 -17.49 -6.75 -14.87
C ARG A 312 -18.67 -6.12 -14.13
N LYS A 313 -19.64 -5.57 -14.88
CA LYS A 313 -20.88 -5.00 -14.30
C LYS A 313 -21.73 -6.05 -13.59
N PHE A 314 -21.79 -7.27 -14.11
CA PHE A 314 -22.46 -8.38 -13.45
C PHE A 314 -21.83 -8.70 -12.09
N LEU A 315 -20.51 -8.84 -12.01
CA LEU A 315 -19.80 -9.10 -10.75
C LEU A 315 -20.00 -7.96 -9.75
N LYS A 316 -19.99 -6.71 -10.22
CA LYS A 316 -20.23 -5.54 -9.37
C LYS A 316 -21.62 -5.54 -8.73
N ASN A 317 -22.63 -6.08 -9.42
CA ASN A 317 -24.00 -6.16 -8.91
C ASN A 317 -24.25 -7.44 -8.10
N ASN A 318 -23.41 -8.46 -8.23
CA ASN A 318 -23.55 -9.77 -7.59
C ASN A 318 -22.36 -10.04 -6.66
N GLN A 319 -22.40 -9.41 -5.48
CA GLN A 319 -21.29 -9.47 -4.51
C GLN A 319 -21.02 -10.90 -4.00
N GLU A 320 -22.02 -11.77 -3.95
CA GLU A 320 -21.86 -13.18 -3.53
C GLU A 320 -20.87 -13.91 -4.45
N ILE A 321 -21.14 -13.92 -5.77
CA ILE A 321 -20.25 -14.53 -6.77
C ILE A 321 -18.90 -13.83 -6.80
N SER A 322 -18.87 -12.50 -6.67
CA SER A 322 -17.61 -11.74 -6.65
C SER A 322 -16.72 -12.15 -5.47
N ASN A 323 -17.29 -12.33 -4.28
CA ASN A 323 -16.55 -12.75 -3.09
C ASN A 323 -16.08 -14.20 -3.22
N GLU A 324 -16.90 -15.08 -3.77
CA GLU A 324 -16.53 -16.48 -3.98
C GLU A 324 -15.33 -16.63 -4.94
N ILE A 325 -15.34 -15.88 -6.05
CA ILE A 325 -14.20 -15.81 -6.98
C ILE A 325 -12.97 -15.25 -6.28
N GLU A 326 -13.12 -14.19 -5.47
CA GLU A 326 -12.05 -13.60 -4.69
C GLU A 326 -11.43 -14.60 -3.69
N ASP A 327 -12.25 -15.35 -2.96
CA ASP A 327 -11.79 -16.33 -1.99
C ASP A 327 -10.99 -17.46 -2.65
N LEU A 328 -11.44 -17.95 -3.81
CA LEU A 328 -10.70 -18.94 -4.62
C LEU A 328 -9.38 -18.36 -5.16
N ILE A 329 -9.34 -17.08 -5.49
CA ILE A 329 -8.12 -16.39 -5.91
C ILE A 329 -7.15 -16.22 -4.73
N MET A 330 -7.63 -15.90 -3.53
CA MET A 330 -6.78 -15.70 -2.37
C MET A 330 -6.27 -17.03 -1.79
N ASN A 331 -7.10 -18.08 -1.85
CA ASN A 331 -6.83 -19.40 -1.28
C ASN A 331 -6.80 -20.48 -2.38
N PRO A 332 -5.73 -20.57 -3.18
CA PRO A 332 -5.65 -21.52 -4.30
C PRO A 332 -5.62 -23.00 -3.86
N SER A 333 -5.56 -23.29 -2.56
CA SER A 333 -5.65 -24.63 -1.98
C SER A 333 -7.09 -25.12 -1.78
N ILE A 334 -8.10 -24.29 -2.06
CA ILE A 334 -9.50 -24.72 -2.15
C ILE A 334 -9.67 -25.35 -3.53
N GLU A 335 -9.62 -26.69 -3.61
CA GLU A 335 -9.99 -27.41 -4.82
C GLU A 335 -11.45 -27.08 -5.16
N ILE A 336 -11.73 -26.83 -6.43
CA ILE A 336 -13.09 -26.75 -6.93
C ILE A 336 -13.63 -28.18 -6.83
N GLU A 337 -14.40 -28.49 -5.79
CA GLU A 337 -15.16 -29.74 -5.72
C GLU A 337 -16.12 -29.76 -6.90
N ASP A 338 -15.72 -30.49 -7.94
CA ASP A 338 -16.51 -30.71 -9.13
C ASP A 338 -17.59 -31.76 -8.77
N GLU A 339 -18.75 -31.31 -8.28
CA GLU A 339 -19.91 -32.18 -7.96
C GLU A 339 -20.53 -32.88 -9.20
N SER A 340 -19.81 -32.97 -10.32
CA SER A 340 -20.36 -33.42 -11.60
C SER A 340 -19.84 -34.78 -12.12
N LEU A 341 -19.04 -35.53 -11.37
CA LEU A 341 -18.44 -36.80 -11.84
C LEU A 341 -18.99 -38.12 -11.27
N ASP A 342 -19.99 -38.11 -10.38
CA ASP A 342 -20.51 -39.35 -9.74
C ASP A 342 -21.79 -39.94 -10.38
N ILE A 343 -22.06 -39.74 -11.69
CA ILE A 343 -23.19 -40.43 -12.37
C ILE A 343 -22.75 -41.37 -13.51
N LEU A 344 -21.47 -41.58 -13.75
CA LEU A 344 -21.01 -42.56 -14.75
C LEU A 344 -19.90 -43.45 -14.21
N GLU A 345 -20.27 -44.38 -13.32
CA GLU A 345 -19.80 -45.79 -13.28
C GLU A 345 -20.24 -46.47 -11.96
N ALA A 346 -21.43 -47.07 -11.94
CA ALA A 346 -21.77 -48.38 -11.31
C ALA A 346 -23.29 -48.62 -11.26
#